data_AF-A0AAC9XY13-F1
#
_entry.id   AF-A0AAC9XY13-F1
#
_cell.length_a   1.000
_cell.length_b   1.000
_cell.length_c   1.000
_cell.angle_alpha   90.00
_cell.angle_beta   90.00
_cell.angle_gamma   90.00
#
_symmetry.space_group_name_H-M   'P 1'
#
loop_
_entity.id
_entity.type
_entity.pdbx_description
1 polymer ?
#
loop_
_entity_poly.entity_id
_entity_poly.type
_entity_poly.pdbx_seq_one_letter_code
_entity_poly.pdbx_strand_id
1 'polypeptide(L)' 'MAEIFNTAIEAVVDRIGAEIHPLSGLAKDLGSLAVMVSVIIATLIWAGVFIQHLSL' A
#
# COMPACT_ATOMS: atom_id res chain seq x y z
N MET A 1 -3.24 -4.70 7.29
CA MET A 1 -3.14 -5.78 6.29
C MET A 1 -2.33 -5.35 5.07
N ALA A 2 -2.61 -4.19 4.46
CA ALA A 2 -1.86 -3.69 3.31
C ALA A 2 -0.36 -3.45 3.57
N GLU A 3 0.03 -2.84 4.70
CA GLU A 3 1.45 -2.68 5.07
C GLU A 3 2.19 -4.01 5.21
N ILE A 4 1.53 -5.04 5.75
CA ILE A 4 2.13 -6.37 5.92
C ILE A 4 2.49 -6.96 4.55
N PHE A 5 1.64 -6.78 3.54
CA PHE A 5 1.94 -7.20 2.17
C PHE A 5 3.08 -6.37 1.54
N ASN A 6 3.11 -5.07 1.79
CA ASN A 6 4.20 -4.22 1.29
C ASN A 6 5.55 -4.64 1.88
N THR A 7 5.63 -4.79 3.20
CA THR A 7 6.84 -5.27 3.88
C THR A 7 7.23 -6.69 3.47
N ALA A 8 6.26 -7.59 3.22
CA ALA A 8 6.55 -8.93 2.72
C ALA A 8 7.15 -8.91 1.30
N ILE A 9 6.63 -8.07 0.40
CA ILE A 9 7.17 -7.89 -0.95
C ILE A 9 8.57 -7.28 -0.87
N GLU A 10 8.76 -6.27 -0.03
CA GLU A 10 10.05 -5.60 0.18
C GLU A 10 11.11 -6.59 0.72
N ALA A 11 10.75 -7.42 1.70
CA ALA A 11 11.65 -8.44 2.26
C ALA A 11 12.00 -9.56 1.26
N VAL A 12 11.07 -9.95 0.38
CA VAL A 12 11.33 -10.93 -0.69
C VAL A 12 12.25 -10.33 -1.76
N VAL A 13 12.03 -9.06 -2.11
CA VAL A 13 12.84 -8.32 -3.08
C VAL A 13 14.26 -8.10 -2.55
N ASP A 14 14.41 -7.66 -1.30
CA ASP A 14 15.73 -7.43 -0.66
C ASP A 14 16.53 -8.73 -0.48
N ARG A 15 15.87 -9.89 -0.36
CA ARG A 15 16.53 -11.20 -0.26
C ARG A 15 17.16 -11.66 -1.58
N ILE A 16 16.62 -11.25 -2.73
CA ILE A 16 17.00 -11.81 -4.05
C ILE A 16 18.25 -11.14 -4.64
N GLY A 17 18.64 -9.95 -4.17
CA GLY A 17 19.97 -9.41 -4.48
C GLY A 17 20.14 -7.92 -4.16
N ALA A 18 21.34 -7.55 -3.70
CA ALA A 18 21.78 -6.16 -3.54
C ALA A 18 22.24 -5.52 -4.86
N GLU A 19 22.03 -6.21 -5.98
CA GLU A 19 22.33 -5.71 -7.33
C GLU A 19 21.14 -4.90 -7.86
N ILE A 20 21.41 -3.84 -8.61
CA ILE A 20 20.35 -2.97 -9.14
C ILE A 20 19.56 -3.75 -10.19
N HIS A 21 18.42 -4.29 -9.78
CA HIS A 21 17.45 -4.89 -10.66
C HIS A 21 16.27 -3.92 -10.88
N PRO A 22 16.09 -3.38 -12.09
CA PRO A 22 15.01 -2.43 -12.37
C PRO A 22 13.61 -3.01 -12.08
N LEU A 23 13.43 -4.34 -12.15
CA LEU A 23 12.19 -5.01 -11.75
C LEU A 23 11.98 -5.05 -10.22
N SER A 24 13.05 -5.13 -9.43
CA SER A 24 12.97 -5.04 -7.96
C SER A 24 12.58 -3.64 -7.49
N GLY A 25 13.10 -2.60 -8.16
CA GLY A 25 12.66 -1.22 -7.94
C GLY A 25 11.17 -1.05 -8.23
N LEU A 26 10.69 -1.60 -9.36
CA LEU A 26 9.27 -1.57 -9.72
C LEU A 26 8.38 -2.31 -8.69
N ALA A 27 8.84 -3.46 -8.18
CA ALA A 27 8.10 -4.22 -7.17
C ALA A 27 7.94 -3.43 -5.85
N LYS A 28 8.98 -2.69 -5.44
CA LYS A 28 8.95 -1.80 -4.28
C LYS A 28 7.99 -0.63 -4.48
N ASP A 29 8.03 0.01 -5.65
CA ASP A 29 7.11 1.10 -5.98
C ASP A 29 5.65 0.63 -6.00
N LEU A 30 5.37 -0.53 -6.60
CA LEU A 30 4.04 -1.15 -6.61
C LEU A 30 3.55 -1.53 -5.21
N GLY A 31 4.43 -2.02 -4.34
CA GLY A 31 4.12 -2.31 -2.94
C GLY A 31 3.64 -1.06 -2.17
N SER A 32 4.36 0.05 -2.32
CA SER A 32 3.98 1.33 -1.69
C SER A 32 2.69 1.92 -2.26
N LEU A 33 2.48 1.81 -3.58
CA LEU A 33 1.24 2.22 -4.25
C LEU A 33 0.02 1.44 -3.73
N ALA A 34 0.16 0.13 -3.52
CA ALA A 34 -0.91 -0.68 -2.97
C ALA A 34 -1.35 -0.23 -1.57
N VAL A 35 -0.39 0.16 -0.71
CA VAL A 35 -0.70 0.72 0.62
C VAL A 35 -1.39 2.06 0.50
N MET A 36 -0.89 2.96 -0.35
CA MET A 36 -1.49 4.28 -0.55
C MET A 36 -2.95 4.16 -1.02
N VAL A 37 -3.23 3.29 -1.98
CA VAL A 37 -4.60 3.03 -2.46
C VAL A 37 -5.49 2.49 -1.34
N SER A 38 -4.97 1.58 -0.50
CA SER A 38 -5.74 1.05 0.62
C SER A 38 -6.14 2.11 1.65
N VAL A 39 -5.25 3.06 1.95
CA VAL A 39 -5.51 4.17 2.88
C VAL A 39 -6.51 5.16 2.28
N ILE A 40 -6.42 5.44 0.97
CA ILE A 40 -7.39 6.28 0.26
C ILE A 40 -8.79 5.67 0.35
N ILE A 41 -8.92 4.39 0.03
CA ILE A 41 -10.22 3.69 0.07
C ILE A 41 -10.79 3.71 1.50
N ALA A 42 -9.96 3.39 2.50
CA ALA A 42 -10.38 3.47 3.90
C ALA A 42 -10.86 4.88 4.27
N THR A 43 -10.12 5.92 3.87
CA THR A 43 -10.49 7.32 4.12
C THR A 43 -11.81 7.69 3.47
N LEU A 44 -12.06 7.26 2.22
CA LEU A 44 -13.32 7.52 1.52
C LEU A 44 -14.52 6.85 2.21
N ILE A 45 -14.35 5.61 2.67
CA ILE A 45 -15.40 4.89 3.41
C ILE A 45 -15.73 5.63 4.70
N TRP A 46 -14.72 5.98 5.50
CA TRP A 46 -14.92 6.70 6.76
C TRP A 46 -15.49 8.10 6.55
N ALA A 47 -15.05 8.82 5.51
CA ALA A 47 -15.62 10.11 5.15
C ALA A 47 -17.10 9.98 4.76
N GLY A 48 -17.47 8.97 3.97
CA GLY A 48 -18.86 8.69 3.62
C GLY A 48 -19.73 8.44 4.85
N VAL A 49 -19.26 7.59 5.78
CA VAL A 49 -19.94 7.32 7.06
C VAL A 49 -20.06 8.59 7.91
N PHE A 50 -19.00 9.38 7.99
CA PHE A 50 -18.99 10.62 8.77
C PHE A 50 -19.96 11.67 8.22
N ILE A 51 -19.98 11.86 6.89
CA ILE A 51 -20.93 12.75 6.22
C ILE A 51 -22.36 12.26 6.44
N GLN A 52 -22.61 10.95 6.31
CA GLN A 52 -23.92 10.36 6.57
C GLN A 52 -24.38 10.60 8.02
N HIS A 53 -23.48 10.45 8.98
CA HIS A 53 -23.79 10.71 10.39
C HIS A 53 -24.05 12.19 10.69
N LEU A 54 -23.31 13.12 10.06
CA LEU A 54 -23.53 14.55 10.21
C LEU A 54 -24.82 15.03 9.53
N SER A 55 -25.28 14.31 8.50
CA SER A 55 -26.52 14.60 7.78
C SER A 55 -27.80 14.06 8.46
N LEU A 56 -27.65 13.35 9.59
CA LEU A 56 -28.72 12.84 10.45
C LEU A 56 -28.83 13.69 11.72
#